data_AF-A0A1Y2FKR1-F1
#
_entry.id   AF-A0A1Y2FKR1-F1
#
_cell.length_a   1.000
_cell.length_b   1.000
_cell.length_c   1.000
_cell.angle_alpha   90.00
_cell.angle_beta   90.00
_cell.angle_gamma   90.00
#
_symmetry.space_group_name_H-M   'P 1'
#
loop_
_entity.id
_entity.type
_entity.pdbx_description
1 polymer ?
#
loop_
_entity_poly.entity_id
_entity_poly.type
_entity_poly.pdbx_seq_one_letter_code
_entity_poly.pdbx_strand_id
1 'polypeptide(L)'
;MTQSTINCFNEYSMLNDKDYYQYFGFTEQEVIKLCEINKTKYNENETLEYENIENWYNGYKGYNGKKIFNSWSVYHALQNNRIENYWIQTGRFNEVVDSIDFKIHGVKNDILDLIKGDDISIELEKYGVEDLLKDTETNDSQEKTKKDNDEDNINKKKQLYSKMVTYGFLTYCNGKISIPNKELQEEFIKILKKKKT
;
A
#
# COMPACT_ATOMS: atom_id res chain seq x y z
N MET A 1 -8.49 -1.74 -37.55
CA MET A 1 -8.89 -2.89 -36.70
C MET A 1 -7.95 -2.90 -35.52
N THR A 2 -8.34 -2.27 -34.41
CA THR A 2 -7.56 -2.30 -33.18
C THR A 2 -7.83 -3.62 -32.48
N GLN A 3 -6.73 -4.33 -32.20
CA GLN A 3 -6.65 -5.64 -31.57
C GLN A 3 -7.59 -5.70 -30.36
N SER A 4 -8.47 -6.70 -30.31
CA SER A 4 -9.34 -6.95 -29.17
C SER A 4 -8.49 -7.21 -27.92
N THR A 5 -8.37 -6.21 -27.05
CA THR A 5 -7.85 -6.40 -25.69
C THR A 5 -8.73 -7.44 -25.00
N ILE A 6 -8.11 -8.43 -24.36
CA ILE A 6 -8.80 -9.48 -23.61
C ILE A 6 -9.74 -8.80 -22.60
N ASN A 7 -11.05 -8.81 -22.85
CA ASN A 7 -12.08 -8.23 -21.97
C ASN A 7 -12.81 -9.30 -21.14
N CYS A 8 -12.23 -10.51 -21.04
CA CYS A 8 -12.83 -11.68 -20.44
C CYS A 8 -12.24 -12.05 -19.06
N PHE A 9 -11.66 -11.10 -18.33
CA PHE A 9 -11.25 -11.30 -16.94
C PHE A 9 -11.76 -10.18 -16.03
N ASN A 10 -12.14 -10.55 -14.81
CA ASN A 10 -12.43 -9.60 -13.75
C ASN A 10 -11.16 -9.42 -12.92
N GLU A 11 -10.71 -8.18 -12.78
CA GLU A 11 -9.59 -7.85 -11.91
C GLU A 11 -10.11 -7.43 -10.53
N TYR A 12 -9.48 -8.00 -9.51
CA TYR A 12 -9.79 -7.84 -8.10
C TYR A 12 -8.61 -7.13 -7.43
N SER A 13 -8.89 -6.14 -6.58
CA SER A 13 -7.85 -5.32 -5.95
C SER A 13 -8.21 -4.94 -4.52
N MET A 14 -7.20 -4.63 -3.72
CA MET A 14 -7.36 -4.23 -2.31
C MET A 14 -8.19 -2.95 -2.10
N LEU A 15 -8.49 -2.17 -3.14
CA LEU A 15 -9.29 -0.94 -3.02
C LEU A 15 -10.73 -1.22 -2.57
N ASN A 16 -11.40 -2.26 -3.07
CA ASN A 16 -12.79 -2.51 -2.69
C ASN A 16 -13.26 -3.93 -3.02
N ASP A 17 -12.42 -4.93 -2.76
CA ASP A 17 -12.81 -6.32 -2.96
C ASP A 17 -13.60 -6.87 -1.76
N LYS A 18 -14.83 -7.35 -2.00
CA LYS A 18 -15.68 -7.96 -0.97
C LYS A 18 -15.52 -9.46 -0.84
N ASP A 19 -15.13 -10.12 -1.91
CA ASP A 19 -15.21 -11.57 -2.09
C ASP A 19 -13.87 -12.24 -1.80
N TYR A 20 -12.77 -11.59 -2.16
CA TYR A 20 -11.41 -12.12 -2.14
C TYR A 20 -10.44 -11.36 -1.24
N TYR A 21 -10.88 -10.33 -0.49
CA TYR A 21 -9.97 -9.52 0.34
C TYR A 21 -9.08 -10.35 1.28
N GLN A 22 -9.62 -11.46 1.79
CA GLN A 22 -8.95 -12.38 2.72
C GLN A 22 -7.77 -13.13 2.09
N TYR A 23 -7.62 -13.12 0.77
CA TYR A 23 -6.55 -13.82 0.06
C TYR A 23 -5.38 -12.91 -0.35
N PHE A 24 -5.47 -11.59 -0.13
CA PHE A 24 -4.34 -10.68 -0.40
C PHE A 24 -3.28 -10.66 0.71
N GLY A 25 -3.53 -11.34 1.81
CA GLY A 25 -2.63 -11.42 2.95
C GLY A 25 -3.10 -12.47 3.96
N PHE A 26 -2.52 -12.47 5.15
CA PHE A 26 -3.05 -13.27 6.25
C PHE A 26 -4.14 -12.52 7.01
N THR A 27 -5.19 -13.23 7.35
CA THR A 27 -6.20 -12.77 8.30
C THR A 27 -5.66 -12.82 9.73
N GLU A 28 -6.26 -12.03 10.61
CA GLU A 28 -5.95 -12.05 12.05
C GLU A 28 -5.93 -13.46 12.66
N GLN A 29 -6.91 -14.30 12.30
CA GLN A 29 -7.00 -15.67 12.81
C GLN A 29 -5.87 -16.57 12.30
N GLU A 30 -5.46 -16.40 11.04
CA GLU A 30 -4.31 -17.12 10.49
C GLU A 30 -3.01 -16.71 11.19
N VAL A 31 -2.83 -15.42 11.47
CA VAL A 31 -1.64 -14.93 12.19
C VAL A 31 -1.59 -15.47 13.61
N ILE A 32 -2.71 -15.47 14.35
CA ILE A 32 -2.78 -16.08 15.69
C ILE A 32 -2.33 -17.53 15.64
N LYS A 33 -2.91 -18.32 14.73
CA LYS A 33 -2.57 -19.74 14.56
C LYS A 33 -1.12 -19.96 14.16
N LEU A 34 -0.56 -19.09 13.31
CA LEU A 34 0.85 -19.16 12.93
C LEU A 34 1.77 -18.87 14.12
N CYS A 35 1.41 -17.93 15.00
CA CYS A 35 2.16 -17.67 16.23
C CYS A 35 2.11 -18.89 17.16
N GLU A 36 0.94 -19.52 17.32
CA GLU A 36 0.79 -20.76 18.11
C GLU A 36 1.66 -21.91 17.58
N ILE A 37 1.69 -22.11 16.26
CA ILE A 37 2.57 -23.10 15.63
C ILE A 37 4.03 -22.76 15.88
N ASN A 38 4.41 -21.48 15.86
CA ASN A 38 5.80 -21.07 16.07
C ASN A 38 6.28 -21.35 17.51
N LYS A 39 5.37 -21.36 18.51
CA LYS A 39 5.66 -21.78 19.89
C LYS A 39 6.14 -23.22 20.01
N THR A 40 5.86 -24.09 19.03
CA THR A 40 6.40 -25.46 19.05
C THR A 40 7.80 -25.56 18.44
N LYS A 41 8.24 -24.53 17.71
CA LYS A 41 9.53 -24.50 17.00
C LYS A 41 10.65 -23.87 17.85
N TYR A 42 10.30 -22.89 18.68
CA TYR A 42 11.21 -22.23 19.62
C TYR A 42 10.69 -22.41 21.06
N ASN A 43 11.48 -22.02 22.08
CA ASN A 43 10.97 -22.00 23.45
C ASN A 43 9.89 -20.92 23.60
N GLU A 44 8.83 -21.21 24.37
CA GLU A 44 7.69 -20.30 24.55
C GLU A 44 8.09 -18.89 25.05
N ASN A 45 9.13 -18.81 25.88
CA ASN A 45 9.65 -17.53 26.41
C ASN A 45 10.50 -16.73 25.41
N GLU A 46 10.79 -17.29 24.23
CA GLU A 46 11.63 -16.67 23.21
C GLU A 46 10.86 -16.38 21.92
N THR A 47 9.62 -16.86 21.77
CA THR A 47 8.81 -16.66 20.55
C THR A 47 8.15 -15.30 20.46
N LEU A 48 8.07 -14.77 19.24
CA LEU A 48 7.17 -13.66 18.93
C LEU A 48 5.71 -14.03 19.20
N GLU A 49 5.02 -13.15 19.92
CA GLU A 49 3.59 -13.22 20.18
C GLU A 49 2.79 -12.50 19.09
N TYR A 50 1.49 -12.78 19.03
CA TYR A 50 0.58 -12.13 18.09
C TYR A 50 0.65 -10.61 18.18
N GLU A 51 0.74 -10.07 19.39
CA GLU A 51 0.83 -8.64 19.67
C GLU A 51 2.10 -8.03 19.06
N ASN A 52 3.21 -8.75 19.00
CA ASN A 52 4.42 -8.25 18.34
C ASN A 52 4.20 -8.13 16.83
N ILE A 53 3.56 -9.15 16.23
CA ILE A 53 3.26 -9.19 14.80
C ILE A 53 2.22 -8.13 14.43
N GLU A 54 1.16 -8.01 15.23
CA GLU A 54 0.11 -7.00 15.06
C GLU A 54 0.68 -5.59 15.12
N ASN A 55 1.48 -5.29 16.14
CA ASN A 55 2.04 -3.96 16.32
C ASN A 55 2.95 -3.50 15.17
N TRP A 56 3.47 -4.41 14.34
CA TRP A 56 4.41 -4.07 13.28
C TRP A 56 3.88 -4.29 11.86
N TYR A 57 3.11 -5.36 11.64
CA TYR A 57 2.73 -5.84 10.31
C TYR A 57 1.22 -5.77 10.03
N ASN A 58 0.39 -5.53 11.05
CA ASN A 58 -1.04 -5.26 10.84
C ASN A 58 -1.19 -3.89 10.20
N GLY A 59 -1.83 -3.84 9.03
CA GLY A 59 -1.98 -2.54 8.41
C GLY A 59 -2.91 -2.43 7.23
N TYR A 60 -3.11 -3.52 6.51
CA TYR A 60 -4.09 -3.49 5.44
C TYR A 60 -5.48 -3.78 6.00
N LYS A 61 -6.47 -3.09 5.43
CA LYS A 61 -7.87 -3.25 5.80
C LYS A 61 -8.59 -3.90 4.63
N GLY A 62 -9.36 -4.95 4.90
CA GLY A 62 -10.37 -5.45 3.97
C GLY A 62 -11.50 -4.43 3.79
N TYR A 63 -12.43 -4.72 2.87
CA TYR A 63 -13.57 -3.83 2.60
C TYR A 63 -14.42 -3.47 3.84
N ASN A 64 -14.41 -4.33 4.85
CA ASN A 64 -15.16 -4.19 6.11
C ASN A 64 -14.28 -3.76 7.29
N GLY A 65 -13.04 -3.32 7.03
CA GLY A 65 -12.09 -2.93 8.07
C GLY A 65 -11.40 -4.10 8.78
N LYS A 66 -11.64 -5.35 8.38
CA LYS A 66 -10.89 -6.50 8.93
C LYS A 66 -9.40 -6.38 8.62
N LYS A 67 -8.59 -6.75 9.59
CA LYS A 67 -7.13 -6.71 9.52
C LYS A 67 -6.63 -7.76 8.53
N ILE A 68 -5.82 -7.30 7.58
CA ILE A 68 -5.08 -8.11 6.63
C ILE A 68 -3.60 -7.78 6.80
N PHE A 69 -2.82 -8.82 7.03
CA PHE A 69 -1.41 -8.76 7.33
C PHE A 69 -0.61 -9.11 6.08
N ASN A 70 0.53 -8.46 5.92
CA ASN A 70 1.45 -8.78 4.84
C ASN A 70 2.02 -10.21 5.02
N SER A 71 1.68 -11.13 4.11
CA SER A 71 2.10 -12.54 4.25
C SER A 71 3.61 -12.71 4.27
N TRP A 72 4.35 -11.91 3.47
CA TRP A 72 5.80 -11.97 3.42
C TRP A 72 6.41 -11.53 4.75
N SER A 73 5.97 -10.39 5.28
CA SER A 73 6.50 -9.87 6.54
C SER A 73 6.19 -10.79 7.72
N VAL A 74 4.94 -11.30 7.83
CA VAL A 74 4.57 -12.25 8.89
C VAL A 74 5.39 -13.53 8.79
N TYR A 75 5.50 -14.11 7.59
CA TYR A 75 6.26 -15.35 7.38
C TYR A 75 7.72 -15.19 7.82
N HIS A 76 8.39 -14.13 7.35
CA HIS A 76 9.79 -13.91 7.68
C HIS A 76 10.00 -13.57 9.15
N ALA A 77 9.10 -12.81 9.76
CA ALA A 77 9.17 -12.49 11.17
C ALA A 77 9.10 -13.73 12.05
N LEU A 78 8.16 -14.62 11.78
CA LEU A 78 8.00 -15.88 12.51
C LEU A 78 9.16 -16.84 12.22
N GLN A 79 9.59 -16.94 10.96
CA GLN A 79 10.67 -17.83 10.55
C GLN A 79 12.03 -17.44 11.15
N ASN A 80 12.30 -16.14 11.28
CA ASN A 80 13.53 -15.61 11.87
C ASN A 80 13.39 -15.30 13.36
N ASN A 81 12.17 -15.41 13.90
CA ASN A 81 11.79 -15.03 15.25
C ASN A 81 12.24 -13.58 15.60
N ARG A 82 12.04 -12.65 14.67
CA ARG A 82 12.47 -11.25 14.80
C ARG A 82 11.55 -10.29 14.06
N ILE A 83 11.36 -9.09 14.62
CA ILE A 83 10.67 -7.99 13.94
C ILE A 83 11.67 -7.16 13.13
N GLU A 84 11.44 -7.04 11.82
CA GLU A 84 12.26 -6.25 10.89
C GLU A 84 11.42 -5.75 9.70
N ASN A 85 12.03 -4.94 8.83
CA ASN A 85 11.40 -4.46 7.60
C ASN A 85 11.61 -5.47 6.47
N TYR A 86 10.73 -6.47 6.37
CA TYR A 86 10.80 -7.56 5.40
C TYR A 86 10.15 -7.20 4.05
N TRP A 87 9.10 -6.38 4.05
CA TRP A 87 8.39 -5.98 2.83
C TRP A 87 9.29 -5.18 1.87
N ILE A 88 10.10 -4.28 2.44
CA ILE A 88 10.87 -3.26 1.71
C ILE A 88 12.16 -3.82 1.09
N GLN A 89 12.67 -4.94 1.58
CA GLN A 89 13.90 -5.57 1.07
C GLN A 89 13.75 -6.08 -0.38
N THR A 90 12.55 -6.06 -0.94
CA THR A 90 12.25 -6.48 -2.32
C THR A 90 12.56 -5.42 -3.39
N GLY A 91 13.09 -4.25 -3.02
CA GLY A 91 13.62 -3.24 -3.96
C GLY A 91 12.58 -2.36 -4.67
N ARG A 92 11.34 -2.84 -4.82
CA ARG A 92 10.25 -2.12 -5.53
C ARG A 92 9.79 -0.83 -4.84
N PHE A 93 10.04 -0.71 -3.53
CA PHE A 93 9.60 0.46 -2.77
C PHE A 93 10.32 1.74 -3.24
N ASN A 94 11.64 1.69 -3.47
CA ASN A 94 12.40 2.85 -3.93
C ASN A 94 11.93 3.36 -5.29
N GLU A 95 11.66 2.46 -6.24
CA GLU A 95 11.22 2.82 -7.59
C GLU A 95 9.88 3.56 -7.60
N VAL A 96 8.90 3.08 -6.85
CA VAL A 96 7.57 3.72 -6.83
C VAL A 96 7.58 4.99 -5.99
N VAL A 97 8.42 5.08 -4.97
CA VAL A 97 8.61 6.31 -4.21
C VAL A 97 9.30 7.39 -5.03
N ASP A 98 10.28 7.02 -5.84
CA ASP A 98 10.90 7.94 -6.78
C ASP A 98 9.85 8.45 -7.78
N SER A 99 8.82 7.63 -8.07
CA SER A 99 7.64 8.05 -8.84
C SER A 99 6.61 8.89 -8.06
N ILE A 100 6.75 9.09 -6.74
CA ILE A 100 5.89 10.03 -6.00
C ILE A 100 6.25 11.44 -6.45
N ASP A 101 5.34 12.03 -7.23
CA ASP A 101 5.46 13.40 -7.66
C ASP A 101 5.07 14.38 -6.54
N PHE A 102 6.07 14.71 -5.71
CA PHE A 102 5.93 15.72 -4.66
C PHE A 102 5.66 17.13 -5.20
N LYS A 103 5.71 17.36 -6.52
CA LYS A 103 5.31 18.64 -7.13
C LYS A 103 3.80 18.79 -7.20
N ILE A 104 3.02 17.70 -7.10
CA ILE A 104 1.56 17.76 -7.01
C ILE A 104 1.18 18.52 -5.73
N HIS A 105 0.35 19.55 -5.88
CA HIS A 105 0.03 20.46 -4.79
C HIS A 105 -0.70 19.73 -3.66
N GLY A 106 -0.21 19.88 -2.43
CA GLY A 106 -0.76 19.26 -1.21
C GLY A 106 -0.21 17.87 -0.88
N VAL A 107 0.34 17.11 -1.85
CA VAL A 107 0.80 15.73 -1.62
C VAL A 107 1.83 15.63 -0.49
N LYS A 108 2.75 16.59 -0.39
CA LYS A 108 3.74 16.60 0.69
C LYS A 108 3.11 16.70 2.08
N ASN A 109 2.08 17.52 2.24
CA ASN A 109 1.40 17.69 3.52
C ASN A 109 0.58 16.45 3.86
N ASP A 110 -0.15 15.93 2.88
CA ASP A 110 -0.85 14.65 2.99
C ASP A 110 0.07 13.52 3.47
N ILE A 111 1.24 13.34 2.85
CA ILE A 111 2.21 12.32 3.28
C ILE A 111 2.70 12.57 4.71
N LEU A 112 2.86 13.82 5.14
CA LEU A 112 3.25 14.13 6.52
C LEU A 112 2.15 13.76 7.52
N ASP A 113 0.89 14.00 7.19
CA ASP A 113 -0.25 13.65 8.05
C ASP A 113 -0.43 12.12 8.11
N LEU A 114 -0.28 11.43 6.98
CA LEU A 114 -0.24 9.96 6.92
C LEU A 114 0.85 9.37 7.82
N ILE A 115 2.05 9.97 7.85
CA ILE A 115 3.15 9.53 8.72
C ILE A 115 2.82 9.73 10.20
N LYS A 116 2.04 10.75 10.58
CA LYS A 116 1.58 10.94 11.96
C LYS A 116 0.52 9.91 12.37
N GLY A 117 -0.03 9.16 11.42
CA GLY A 117 -1.11 8.20 11.62
C GLY A 117 -2.50 8.76 11.30
N ASP A 118 -2.58 9.95 10.68
CA ASP A 118 -3.85 10.52 10.25
C ASP A 118 -4.36 9.83 8.97
N ASP A 119 -5.68 9.66 8.87
CA ASP A 119 -6.34 9.17 7.67
C ASP A 119 -6.69 10.34 6.73
N ILE A 120 -6.51 10.15 5.42
CA ILE A 120 -6.91 11.16 4.42
C ILE A 120 -8.17 10.69 3.70
N SER A 121 -9.21 11.52 3.72
CA SER A 121 -10.45 11.23 3.01
C SER A 121 -10.32 11.58 1.53
N ILE A 122 -10.41 10.58 0.66
CA ILE A 122 -10.38 10.74 -0.79
C ILE A 122 -11.15 9.60 -1.47
N GLU A 123 -12.01 9.94 -2.42
CA GLU A 123 -12.67 8.95 -3.26
C GLU A 123 -11.71 8.48 -4.35
N LEU A 124 -11.33 7.20 -4.27
CA LEU A 124 -10.46 6.56 -5.25
C LEU A 124 -11.28 5.68 -6.18
N GLU A 125 -10.94 5.72 -7.45
CA GLU A 125 -11.39 4.75 -8.43
C GLU A 125 -10.33 3.67 -8.59
N LYS A 126 -10.73 2.49 -9.06
CA LYS A 126 -9.81 1.38 -9.21
C LYS A 126 -8.75 1.72 -10.26
N TYR A 127 -7.48 1.74 -9.86
CA TYR A 127 -6.34 1.91 -10.77
C TYR A 127 -5.90 0.56 -11.30
N GLY A 128 -6.18 0.31 -12.58
CA GLY A 128 -5.96 -0.97 -13.24
C GLY A 128 -5.01 -0.90 -14.43
N VAL A 129 -4.96 -1.99 -15.20
CA VAL A 129 -4.10 -2.12 -16.39
C VAL A 129 -4.37 -1.02 -17.44
N GLU A 130 -5.61 -0.59 -17.58
CA GLU A 130 -5.99 0.47 -18.52
C GLU A 130 -5.38 1.83 -18.14
N ASP A 131 -5.21 2.11 -16.85
CA ASP A 131 -4.61 3.35 -16.38
C ASP A 131 -3.09 3.31 -16.49
N LEU A 132 -2.49 2.14 -16.25
CA LEU A 132 -1.06 1.91 -16.53
C LEU A 132 -0.73 2.15 -18.01
N LEU A 133 -1.59 1.71 -18.94
CA LEU A 133 -1.40 1.92 -20.37
C LEU A 133 -1.48 3.41 -20.74
N LYS A 134 -2.44 4.15 -20.18
CA LYS A 134 -2.54 5.61 -20.37
C LYS A 134 -1.30 6.33 -19.85
N ASP A 135 -0.74 5.91 -18.71
CA ASP A 135 0.49 6.50 -18.15
C ASP A 135 1.72 6.22 -19.03
N THR A 136 1.72 5.10 -19.78
CA THR A 136 2.81 4.79 -20.73
C THR A 136 2.65 5.51 -22.08
N GLU A 137 1.42 5.72 -22.54
CA GLU A 137 1.11 6.37 -23.83
C GLU A 137 1.13 7.90 -23.75
N THR A 138 0.93 8.49 -22.57
CA THR A 138 0.94 9.96 -22.37
C THR A 138 2.34 10.57 -22.31
N ASN A 139 3.41 9.74 -22.27
CA ASN A 139 4.78 10.24 -22.30
C ASN A 139 5.20 10.83 -23.66
N ASP A 140 4.43 10.64 -24.73
CA ASP A 140 4.81 11.09 -26.09
C ASP A 140 3.96 12.23 -26.67
N SER A 141 2.94 12.75 -25.99
CA SER A 141 2.21 13.92 -26.48
C SER A 141 1.33 14.55 -25.41
N GLN A 142 1.80 15.64 -24.79
CA GLN A 142 1.05 16.90 -24.60
C GLN A 142 1.86 17.95 -23.84
N GLU A 143 2.65 18.75 -24.57
CA GLU A 143 2.62 20.19 -24.32
C GLU A 143 1.21 20.67 -24.67
N LYS A 144 0.42 21.12 -23.69
CA LYS A 144 -0.65 22.12 -23.90
C LYS A 144 -1.22 22.69 -22.59
N THR A 145 -0.99 24.00 -22.46
CA THR A 145 -1.85 25.04 -21.84
C THR A 145 -2.26 24.91 -20.37
N LYS A 146 -1.52 25.68 -19.56
CA LYS A 146 -1.87 26.25 -18.25
C LYS A 146 -3.36 26.64 -18.12
N LYS A 147 -4.06 25.90 -17.27
CA LYS A 147 -4.86 26.42 -16.14
C LYS A 147 -4.80 25.34 -15.06
N ASP A 148 -4.03 25.58 -14.00
CA ASP A 148 -4.07 24.76 -12.80
C ASP A 148 -5.43 25.01 -12.12
N ASN A 149 -6.48 24.34 -12.59
CA ASN A 149 -7.75 24.33 -11.88
C ASN A 149 -7.68 23.26 -10.77
N ASP A 150 -8.31 23.52 -9.63
CA ASP A 150 -8.29 22.61 -8.46
C ASP A 150 -8.68 21.16 -8.81
N GLU A 151 -9.55 20.98 -9.81
CA GLU A 151 -10.01 19.68 -10.32
C GLU A 151 -8.88 18.84 -10.95
N ASP A 152 -7.98 19.45 -11.73
CA ASP A 152 -6.86 18.74 -12.35
C ASP A 152 -5.86 18.26 -11.29
N ASN A 153 -5.63 19.08 -10.25
CA ASN A 153 -4.77 18.69 -9.14
C ASN A 153 -5.40 17.55 -8.31
N ILE A 154 -6.72 17.60 -8.06
CA ILE A 154 -7.45 16.52 -7.39
C ILE A 154 -7.33 15.21 -8.18
N ASN A 155 -7.49 15.25 -9.51
CA ASN A 155 -7.37 14.07 -10.36
C ASN A 155 -5.95 13.46 -10.32
N LYS A 156 -4.91 14.30 -10.37
CA LYS A 156 -3.52 13.84 -10.18
C LYS A 156 -3.30 13.17 -8.83
N LYS A 157 -3.85 13.74 -7.74
CA LYS A 157 -3.80 13.11 -6.40
C LYS A 157 -4.51 11.77 -6.37
N LYS A 158 -5.71 11.69 -6.94
CA LYS A 158 -6.48 10.43 -7.04
C LYS A 158 -5.69 9.36 -7.79
N GLN A 159 -5.10 9.67 -8.93
CA GLN A 159 -4.27 8.74 -9.70
C GLN A 159 -3.05 8.27 -8.89
N LEU A 160 -2.32 9.20 -8.27
CA LEU A 160 -1.17 8.88 -7.44
C LEU A 160 -1.55 7.96 -6.28
N TYR A 161 -2.59 8.28 -5.51
CA TYR A 161 -2.98 7.48 -4.35
C TYR A 161 -3.58 6.14 -4.74
N SER A 162 -4.33 6.07 -5.84
CA SER A 162 -4.82 4.79 -6.35
C SER A 162 -3.65 3.87 -6.73
N LYS A 163 -2.62 4.41 -7.40
CA LYS A 163 -1.37 3.70 -7.69
C LYS A 163 -0.66 3.24 -6.41
N MET A 164 -0.56 4.10 -5.40
CA MET A 164 0.05 3.77 -4.11
C MET A 164 -0.70 2.66 -3.36
N VAL A 165 -2.04 2.63 -3.44
CA VAL A 165 -2.85 1.54 -2.87
C VAL A 165 -2.67 0.25 -3.67
N THR A 166 -2.71 0.32 -5.00
CA THR A 166 -2.55 -0.86 -5.89
C THR A 166 -1.20 -1.55 -5.66
N TYR A 167 -0.12 -0.81 -5.43
CA TYR A 167 1.19 -1.39 -5.10
C TYR A 167 1.38 -1.75 -3.63
N GLY A 168 0.38 -1.46 -2.78
CA GLY A 168 0.41 -1.80 -1.36
C GLY A 168 1.26 -0.86 -0.50
N PHE A 169 1.52 0.38 -0.91
CA PHE A 169 2.18 1.38 -0.05
C PHE A 169 1.21 2.08 0.90
N LEU A 170 -0.06 2.16 0.50
CA LEU A 170 -1.17 2.65 1.31
C LEU A 170 -2.25 1.58 1.41
N THR A 171 -3.07 1.64 2.45
CA THR A 171 -4.34 0.91 2.51
C THR A 171 -5.50 1.88 2.25
N TYR A 172 -6.60 1.36 1.73
CA TYR A 172 -7.82 2.12 1.48
C TYR A 172 -9.01 1.42 2.09
N CYS A 173 -9.80 2.13 2.89
CA CYS A 173 -11.00 1.60 3.51
C CYS A 173 -11.98 2.74 3.79
N ASN A 174 -13.26 2.56 3.45
CA ASN A 174 -14.33 3.53 3.73
C ASN A 174 -14.02 4.97 3.28
N GLY A 175 -13.51 5.14 2.05
CA GLY A 175 -13.24 6.48 1.51
C GLY A 175 -11.97 7.13 2.04
N LYS A 176 -11.12 6.38 2.76
CA LYS A 176 -9.92 6.92 3.41
C LYS A 176 -8.67 6.11 3.08
N ILE A 177 -7.56 6.80 2.86
CA ILE A 177 -6.22 6.22 2.78
C ILE A 177 -5.47 6.38 4.09
N SER A 178 -4.64 5.39 4.42
CA SER A 178 -3.71 5.45 5.54
C SER A 178 -2.43 4.67 5.22
N ILE A 179 -1.32 4.98 5.90
CA ILE A 179 -0.16 4.09 5.88
C ILE A 179 -0.55 2.83 6.65
N PRO A 180 -0.37 1.63 6.07
CA PRO A 180 -0.90 0.43 6.68
C PRO A 180 -0.14 0.09 7.96
N ASN A 181 1.19 0.00 7.91
CA ASN A 181 1.98 -0.61 8.98
C ASN A 181 3.27 0.16 9.27
N LYS A 182 3.98 -0.24 10.34
CA LYS A 182 5.20 0.44 10.78
C LYS A 182 6.34 0.32 9.78
N GLU A 183 6.43 -0.80 9.06
CA GLU A 183 7.46 -0.97 8.02
C GLU A 183 7.40 0.17 7.00
N LEU A 184 6.20 0.40 6.45
CA LEU A 184 5.99 1.43 5.44
C LEU A 184 6.12 2.83 6.03
N GLN A 185 5.66 3.05 7.27
CA GLN A 185 5.80 4.33 7.96
C GLN A 185 7.28 4.74 8.13
N GLU A 186 8.13 3.84 8.61
CA GLU A 186 9.57 4.10 8.76
C GLU A 186 10.21 4.47 7.42
N GLU A 187 9.78 3.81 6.36
CA GLU A 187 10.35 4.01 5.05
C GLU A 187 9.94 5.36 4.44
N PHE A 188 8.65 5.75 4.56
CA PHE A 188 8.21 7.10 4.23
C PHE A 188 9.05 8.18 4.96
N ILE A 189 9.38 7.96 6.25
CA ILE A 189 10.24 8.85 7.02
C ILE A 189 11.66 8.92 6.43
N LYS A 190 12.26 7.79 6.07
CA LYS A 190 13.61 7.74 5.46
C LYS A 190 13.68 8.54 4.17
N ILE A 191 12.68 8.40 3.30
CA ILE A 191 12.61 9.12 2.03
C ILE A 191 12.51 10.63 2.24
N LEU A 192 11.61 11.07 3.13
CA LEU A 192 11.43 12.49 3.41
C LEU A 192 12.70 13.13 3.99
N LYS A 193 13.50 12.36 4.74
CA LYS A 193 14.83 12.79 5.18
C LYS A 193 15.80 12.91 4.00
N LYS A 194 15.85 11.92 3.10
CA LYS A 194 16.72 11.92 1.92
C LYS A 194 16.43 13.09 0.98
N LYS A 195 15.15 13.42 0.73
CA LYS A 195 14.75 14.54 -0.14
C LYS A 195 14.92 15.94 0.46
N LYS A 196 15.28 16.06 1.75
CA LYS A 196 15.64 17.35 2.39
C LYS A 196 17.11 17.73 2.19
N THR A 197 17.94 16.78 1.78
CA THR A 197 19.36 16.93 1.41
C THR A 197 19.50 17.18 -0.07
#